data_AF-A0A660ZH35-F1
#
_entry.id   AF-A0A660ZH35-F1
#
_cell.length_a   1.000
_cell.length_b   1.000
_cell.length_c   1.000
_cell.angle_alpha   90.00
_cell.angle_beta   90.00
_cell.angle_gamma   90.00
#
_symmetry.space_group_name_H-M   'P 1'
#
loop_
_entity.id
_entity.type
_entity.pdbx_description
1 polymer ?
#
loop_
_entity_poly.entity_id
_entity_poly.type
_entity_poly.pdbx_seq_one_letter_code
_entity_poly.pdbx_strand_id
1 'polypeptide(L)'
;MKKIYPVVLALLLASVLHAQEPCQDTVYAYVHSDTVYLHHDGAYYNCCALIEFQMDINDSVIDIMERETFPQGPCYCYCCFNLMVPIIGLQSGTYLIRVWDSTGTTLYGETWV
;
A
#
# COMPACT_ATOMS: atom_id res chain seq x y z
N MET A 1 -28.11 -58.66 17.46
CA MET A 1 -26.69 -58.24 17.38
C MET A 1 -26.62 -56.99 16.51
N LYS A 2 -26.31 -55.83 17.09
CA LYS A 2 -26.44 -54.49 16.51
C LYS A 2 -25.12 -54.12 15.83
N LYS A 3 -25.06 -54.07 14.49
CA LYS A 3 -23.88 -53.60 13.75
C LYS A 3 -24.03 -52.09 13.55
N ILE A 4 -23.21 -51.33 14.26
CA ILE A 4 -23.08 -49.88 14.15
C ILE A 4 -22.03 -49.62 13.07
N TYR A 5 -22.41 -48.95 11.98
CA TYR A 5 -21.48 -48.48 10.96
C TYR A 5 -21.09 -47.04 11.30
N PRO A 6 -19.79 -46.69 11.35
CA PRO A 6 -19.39 -45.32 11.60
C PRO A 6 -19.70 -44.47 10.36
N VAL A 7 -20.43 -43.38 10.60
CA VAL A 7 -20.62 -42.28 9.66
C VAL A 7 -19.26 -41.64 9.43
N VAL A 8 -18.60 -41.97 8.31
CA VAL A 8 -17.44 -41.22 7.84
C VAL A 8 -17.98 -39.98 7.12
N LEU A 9 -18.26 -38.93 7.90
CA LEU A 9 -18.53 -37.61 7.36
C LEU A 9 -17.19 -36.99 6.96
N ALA A 10 -16.82 -37.15 5.69
CA ALA A 10 -15.67 -36.46 5.10
C ALA A 10 -15.97 -34.95 5.03
N LEU A 11 -15.55 -34.21 6.07
CA LEU A 11 -15.43 -32.76 6.03
C LEU A 11 -14.31 -32.41 5.04
N LEU A 12 -14.67 -32.27 3.76
CA LEU A 12 -13.88 -31.49 2.81
C LEU A 12 -13.97 -30.03 3.24
N LEU A 13 -13.15 -29.66 4.23
CA LEU A 13 -12.78 -28.27 4.45
C LEU A 13 -12.12 -27.82 3.15
N ALA A 14 -12.88 -27.11 2.32
CA ALA A 14 -12.32 -26.33 1.24
C ALA A 14 -11.28 -25.41 1.89
N SER A 15 -10.03 -25.80 1.78
CA SER A 15 -8.90 -24.91 2.06
C SER A 15 -9.00 -23.82 1.03
N VAL A 16 -9.73 -22.75 1.39
CA VAL A 16 -9.62 -21.46 0.73
C VAL A 16 -8.20 -21.00 1.07
N LEU A 17 -7.22 -21.53 0.33
CA LEU A 17 -6.00 -20.82 0.06
C LEU A 17 -6.50 -19.49 -0.48
N HIS A 18 -6.47 -18.48 0.37
CA HIS A 18 -6.74 -17.12 -0.03
C HIS A 18 -5.63 -16.78 -1.03
N ALA A 19 -5.88 -17.06 -2.30
CA ALA A 19 -5.18 -16.36 -3.36
C ALA A 19 -5.54 -14.89 -3.11
N GLN A 20 -4.61 -14.18 -2.47
CA GLN A 20 -4.74 -12.75 -2.30
C GLN A 20 -4.83 -12.19 -3.70
N GLU A 21 -5.95 -11.55 -4.03
CA GLU A 21 -6.10 -10.83 -5.30
C GLU A 21 -4.85 -9.96 -5.50
N PRO A 22 -4.28 -9.91 -6.73
CA PRO A 22 -3.10 -9.10 -6.99
C PRO A 22 -3.36 -7.67 -6.53
N CYS A 23 -2.39 -7.07 -5.84
CA CYS A 23 -2.57 -5.71 -5.35
C CYS A 23 -2.79 -4.77 -6.54
N GLN A 24 -3.92 -4.06 -6.53
CA GLN A 24 -4.19 -3.05 -7.54
C GLN A 24 -3.46 -1.78 -7.14
N ASP A 25 -2.26 -1.62 -7.66
CA ASP A 25 -1.41 -0.45 -7.44
C ASP A 25 -2.00 0.79 -8.12
N THR A 26 -2.35 1.81 -7.34
CA THR A 26 -2.93 3.06 -7.85
C THR A 26 -2.54 4.25 -6.99
N VAL A 27 -2.02 5.29 -7.62
CA VAL A 27 -1.72 6.59 -7.00
C VAL A 27 -2.76 7.63 -7.43
N TYR A 28 -3.31 8.36 -6.47
CA TYR A 28 -4.21 9.50 -6.72
C TYR A 28 -4.15 10.51 -5.58
N ALA A 29 -4.64 11.72 -5.82
CA ALA A 29 -4.72 12.74 -4.79
C ALA A 29 -5.99 13.57 -4.91
N TYR A 30 -6.39 14.19 -3.80
CA TYR A 30 -7.45 15.20 -3.79
C TYR A 30 -7.15 16.30 -2.77
N VAL A 31 -7.71 17.49 -3.00
CA VAL A 31 -7.63 18.62 -2.06
C VAL A 31 -8.86 18.63 -1.17
N HIS A 32 -8.67 18.77 0.13
CA HIS A 32 -9.72 19.14 1.06
C HIS A 32 -9.25 20.25 1.98
N SER A 33 -9.92 21.40 1.91
CA SER A 33 -9.50 22.65 2.57
C SER A 33 -8.10 23.10 2.11
N ASP A 34 -7.10 23.10 2.99
CA ASP A 34 -5.71 23.51 2.75
C ASP A 34 -4.74 22.32 2.71
N THR A 35 -5.28 21.09 2.64
CA THR A 35 -4.51 19.85 2.69
C THR A 35 -4.72 19.05 1.41
N VAL A 36 -3.62 18.60 0.81
CA VAL A 36 -3.65 17.57 -0.23
C VAL A 36 -3.57 16.20 0.45
N TYR A 37 -4.48 15.31 0.12
CA TYR A 37 -4.47 13.92 0.56
C TYR A 37 -3.98 13.06 -0.59
N LEU A 38 -2.73 12.61 -0.50
CA LEU A 38 -2.14 11.67 -1.44
C LEU A 38 -2.46 10.25 -0.98
N HIS A 39 -2.88 9.41 -1.92
CA HIS A 39 -3.14 7.99 -1.73
C HIS A 39 -2.26 7.16 -2.65
N HIS A 40 -1.75 6.05 -2.12
CA HIS A 40 -1.12 4.97 -2.86
C HIS A 40 -1.76 3.67 -2.38
N ASP A 41 -2.80 3.26 -3.10
CA ASP A 41 -3.60 2.07 -2.80
C ASP A 41 -2.97 0.85 -3.46
N GLY A 42 -3.01 -0.30 -2.77
CA GLY A 42 -2.43 -1.54 -3.28
C GLY A 42 -0.90 -1.57 -3.34
N ALA A 43 -0.21 -0.72 -2.59
CA ALA A 43 1.25 -0.71 -2.54
C ALA A 43 1.77 -2.06 -1.98
N TYR A 44 2.65 -2.74 -2.71
CA TYR A 44 3.09 -4.10 -2.37
C TYR A 44 4.40 -4.10 -1.58
N TYR A 45 4.30 -4.23 -0.27
CA TYR A 45 5.43 -4.20 0.65
C TYR A 45 5.48 -5.41 1.57
N ASN A 46 6.60 -5.61 2.24
CA ASN A 46 6.76 -6.61 3.28
C ASN A 46 5.76 -6.33 4.41
N CYS A 47 5.03 -7.36 4.86
CA CYS A 47 3.95 -7.19 5.84
C CYS A 47 4.43 -6.65 7.21
N CYS A 48 5.72 -6.79 7.52
CA CYS A 48 6.31 -6.28 8.77
C CYS A 48 6.94 -4.89 8.60
N ALA A 49 6.89 -4.30 7.41
CA ALA A 49 7.47 -2.99 7.17
C ALA A 49 6.67 -1.90 7.88
N LEU A 50 7.39 -0.91 8.41
CA LEU A 50 6.83 0.44 8.56
C LEU A 50 7.26 1.24 7.33
N ILE A 51 6.29 1.87 6.68
CA ILE A 51 6.55 2.69 5.50
C ILE A 51 6.84 4.12 5.96
N GLU A 52 8.08 4.56 5.75
CA GLU A 52 8.50 5.94 5.94
C GLU A 52 8.40 6.68 4.61
N PHE A 53 8.02 7.97 4.70
CA PHE A 53 7.92 8.85 3.54
C PHE A 53 8.98 9.95 3.66
N GLN A 54 9.74 10.15 2.58
CA GLN A 54 10.54 11.35 2.38
C GLN A 54 9.88 12.20 1.30
N MET A 55 9.79 13.50 1.54
CA MET A 55 9.18 14.46 0.63
C MET A 55 10.21 15.50 0.22
N ASP A 56 10.37 15.68 -1.08
CA ASP A 56 11.19 16.73 -1.67
C ASP A 56 10.31 17.57 -2.60
N ILE A 57 10.33 18.90 -2.41
CA ILE A 57 9.54 19.84 -3.22
C ILE A 57 10.49 20.70 -4.04
N ASN A 58 10.30 20.69 -5.36
CA ASN A 58 11.04 21.53 -6.29
C ASN A 58 10.06 22.23 -7.23
N ASP A 59 9.89 23.53 -7.05
CA ASP A 59 8.88 24.35 -7.71
C ASP A 59 7.46 23.77 -7.58
N SER A 60 6.90 23.28 -8.69
CA SER A 60 5.57 22.68 -8.77
C SER A 60 5.60 21.15 -8.81
N VAL A 61 6.75 20.53 -8.52
CA VAL A 61 6.91 19.08 -8.47
C VAL A 61 7.18 18.65 -7.03
N ILE A 62 6.39 17.68 -6.56
CA ILE A 62 6.50 17.09 -5.23
C ILE A 62 6.87 15.62 -5.42
N ASP A 63 8.07 15.24 -5.00
CA ASP A 63 8.54 13.87 -5.00
C ASP A 63 8.33 13.25 -3.62
N ILE A 64 7.61 12.13 -3.57
CA ILE A 64 7.37 11.33 -2.38
C ILE A 64 8.08 9.99 -2.56
N MET A 65 9.06 9.72 -1.71
CA MET A 65 9.83 8.47 -1.71
C MET A 65 9.33 7.57 -0.58
N GLU A 66 8.93 6.35 -0.93
CA GLU A 66 8.45 5.36 0.04
C GLU A 66 9.55 4.38 0.41
N ARG A 67 9.77 4.21 1.72
CA ARG A 67 10.86 3.37 2.25
C ARG A 67 10.35 2.40 3.30
N GLU A 68 10.61 1.12 3.06
CA GLU A 68 10.40 0.08 4.08
C GLU A 68 11.47 0.17 5.17
N THR A 69 11.01 0.17 6.43
CA THR A 69 11.86 0.01 7.60
C THR A 69 11.39 -1.16 8.45
N PHE A 70 12.32 -1.78 9.18
CA PHE A 70 12.07 -3.03 9.91
C PHE A 70 12.53 -2.96 11.37
N PRO A 71 11.87 -2.16 12.23
CA PRO A 71 12.27 -2.06 13.64
C PRO A 71 12.25 -3.41 14.39
N GLN A 72 11.41 -4.36 13.92
CA GLN A 72 11.26 -5.71 14.49
C GLN A 72 11.73 -6.82 13.53
N GLY A 73 12.39 -6.46 12.43
CA GLY A 73 12.78 -7.39 11.35
C GLY A 73 11.68 -7.61 10.29
N PRO A 74 12.05 -8.13 9.10
CA PRO A 74 11.11 -8.38 8.02
C PRO A 74 10.31 -9.68 8.20
N CYS A 75 9.10 -9.70 7.65
CA CYS A 75 8.27 -10.88 7.51
C CYS A 75 8.73 -11.73 6.31
N TYR A 76 8.33 -13.01 6.29
CA TYR A 76 8.44 -13.87 5.09
C TYR A 76 7.21 -13.78 4.17
N CYS A 77 6.44 -12.70 4.27
CA CYS A 77 5.25 -12.44 3.47
C CYS A 77 5.17 -10.97 3.05
N TYR A 78 4.42 -10.72 1.98
CA TYR A 78 4.14 -9.41 1.41
C TYR A 78 2.64 -9.12 1.43
N CYS A 79 2.28 -7.86 1.61
CA CYS A 79 0.94 -7.37 1.84
C CYS A 79 0.66 -6.18 0.93
N CYS A 80 -0.63 -6.01 0.57
CA CYS A 80 -1.09 -4.79 -0.06
C CYS A 80 -1.38 -3.75 1.03
N PHE A 81 -0.77 -2.58 0.93
CA PHE A 81 -1.03 -1.45 1.81
C PHE A 81 -1.82 -0.38 1.07
N ASN A 82 -2.78 0.23 1.76
CA ASN A 82 -3.43 1.45 1.31
C ASN A 82 -2.84 2.60 2.12
N LEU A 83 -1.91 3.31 1.51
CA LEU A 83 -1.14 4.37 2.13
C LEU A 83 -1.82 5.71 1.90
N MET A 84 -1.79 6.58 2.92
CA MET A 84 -2.30 7.95 2.83
C MET A 84 -1.32 8.90 3.49
N VAL A 85 -0.96 9.97 2.76
CA VAL A 85 -0.05 11.02 3.24
C VAL A 85 -0.75 12.37 3.12
N PRO A 86 -1.01 13.08 4.24
CA PRO A 86 -1.49 14.45 4.19
C PRO A 86 -0.31 15.40 3.93
N ILE A 87 -0.42 16.21 2.88
CA ILE A 87 0.54 17.25 2.51
C ILE A 87 -0.08 18.60 2.84
N ILE A 88 0.54 19.32 3.78
CA ILE A 88 0.06 20.60 4.31
C ILE A 88 1.07 21.72 4.03
N GLY A 89 0.62 22.96 4.09
CA GLY A 89 1.50 24.13 3.98
C GLY A 89 1.98 24.44 2.56
N LEU A 90 1.34 23.85 1.54
CA LEU A 90 1.57 24.23 0.15
C LEU A 90 1.00 25.63 -0.11
N GLN A 91 1.70 26.41 -0.92
CA GLN A 91 1.13 27.63 -1.47
C GLN A 91 0.03 27.29 -2.48
N SER A 92 -0.89 28.21 -2.73
CA SER A 92 -1.90 28.02 -3.77
C SER A 92 -1.22 27.87 -5.14
N GLY A 93 -1.52 26.79 -5.84
CA GLY A 93 -0.92 26.46 -7.12
C GLY A 93 -1.36 25.08 -7.60
N THR A 94 -0.85 24.68 -8.76
CA THR A 94 -1.03 23.34 -9.31
C THR A 94 0.28 22.58 -9.15
N TYR A 95 0.22 21.36 -8.64
CA TYR A 95 1.39 20.54 -8.36
C TYR A 95 1.31 19.18 -9.06
N LEU A 96 2.43 18.72 -9.59
CA LEU A 96 2.63 17.33 -9.98
C LEU A 96 3.21 16.58 -8.77
N ILE A 97 2.48 15.59 -8.28
CA ILE A 97 2.96 14.69 -7.23
C ILE A 97 3.41 13.39 -7.88
N ARG A 98 4.60 12.93 -7.53
CA ARG A 98 5.19 11.67 -8.00
C ARG A 98 5.56 10.80 -6.81
N VAL A 99 5.21 9.52 -6.89
CA VAL A 99 5.49 8.54 -5.83
C VAL A 99 6.52 7.54 -6.34
N TRP A 100 7.61 7.39 -5.60
CA TRP A 100 8.79 6.62 -6.00
C TRP A 100 9.16 5.56 -4.99
N ASP A 101 9.93 4.59 -5.45
CA ASP A 101 10.71 3.74 -4.54
C ASP A 101 11.73 4.55 -3.74
N SER A 102 12.24 3.96 -2.65
CA SER A 102 13.26 4.57 -1.79
C SER A 102 14.58 4.95 -2.49
N THR A 103 14.81 4.51 -3.72
CA THR A 103 16.01 4.82 -4.49
C THR A 103 15.79 5.96 -5.50
N GLY A 104 14.55 6.40 -5.69
CA GLY A 104 14.17 7.35 -6.73
C GLY A 104 14.30 6.79 -8.15
N THR A 105 14.33 5.46 -8.30
CA THR A 105 14.54 4.81 -9.62
C THR A 105 13.22 4.37 -10.24
N THR A 106 12.34 3.75 -9.45
CA THR A 106 11.04 3.27 -9.91
C THR A 106 9.96 4.26 -9.55
N LEU A 107 9.23 4.75 -10.56
CA LEU A 107 8.00 5.54 -10.37
C LEU A 107 6.83 4.57 -10.17
N TYR A 108 6.16 4.65 -9.02
CA TYR A 108 4.93 3.89 -8.77
C TYR A 108 3.73 4.57 -9.43
N GLY A 109 3.65 5.90 -9.35
CA GLY A 109 2.62 6.67 -10.03
C GLY A 109 2.77 8.16 -9.85
N GLU A 110 1.97 8.91 -10.61
CA GLU A 110 1.93 10.36 -10.54
C GLU A 110 0.51 10.90 -10.71
N THR A 111 0.26 12.06 -10.12
CA THR A 111 -1.05 12.73 -10.17
C THR A 111 -0.89 14.23 -10.08
N TRP A 112 -1.77 14.96 -10.77
CA TRP A 112 -1.89 16.41 -10.63
C TRP A 112 -2.91 16.75 -9.54
N VAL A 113 -2.65 17.84 -8.81
CA VAL A 113 -3.54 18.40 -7.79
C VAL A 113 -3.59 19.92 -7.85
#